data_AF-A0A183E4F6-F1
#
_entry.id   AF-A0A183E4F6-F1
#
_cell.length_a   1.000
_cell.length_b   1.000
_cell.length_c   1.000
_cell.angle_alpha   90.00
_cell.angle_beta   90.00
_cell.angle_gamma   90.00
#
_symmetry.space_group_name_H-M   'P 1'
#
loop_
_entity.id
_entity.type
_entity.pdbx_description
1 polymer ?
#
loop_
_entity_poly.entity_id
_entity_poly.type
_entity_poly.pdbx_seq_one_letter_code
_entity_poly.pdbx_strand_id
1 'polypeptide(L)'
;LFAAEDGFKISFALLDFEQPTAVQHFGACIFYDTIRERWETITDKNLIAKVKETLMEKLALGAPFLNQSVTNKLTSSLAMFALCSMPDIWPEPIHDLATTWSDQPELLLRVLAELAAEFVRVQIPLTQRSVVKSCLHRKAEDVIRIINLILCDKDATPSLRNAAVECLEQWLRLPGIDLAQWQPALLPFLGNPSDRAALARILNVVSAHPDLPFIENLAVDLNTFLASITCSVIMEQLRMLSKQHSEISEESRAGYIAELEEYGLLVAALAEFVEVTISPLLMGCVEKRSTEVLR
;
A
#
# COMPACT_ATOMS: atom_id res chain seq x y z
N LEU A 1 -16.13 26.44 17.20
CA LEU A 1 -16.68 27.48 16.29
C LEU A 1 -17.09 26.79 15.00
N PHE A 2 -18.28 27.11 14.48
CA PHE A 2 -19.15 26.31 13.60
C PHE A 2 -19.84 25.16 14.33
N ALA A 3 -21.18 25.22 14.35
CA ALA A 3 -22.00 24.06 14.66
C ALA A 3 -21.60 22.94 13.68
N ALA A 4 -21.41 21.73 14.20
CA ALA A 4 -20.79 20.59 13.52
C ALA A 4 -21.29 20.35 12.08
N GLU A 5 -22.56 20.62 11.82
CA GLU A 5 -23.22 20.36 10.54
C GLU A 5 -23.00 21.51 9.52
N ASP A 6 -23.01 22.76 9.97
CA ASP A 6 -22.79 23.93 9.11
C ASP A 6 -21.34 23.97 8.61
N GLY A 7 -20.38 23.63 9.47
CA GLY A 7 -18.97 23.53 9.09
C GLY A 7 -18.74 22.47 8.00
N PHE A 8 -19.44 21.33 8.07
CA PHE A 8 -19.34 20.30 7.06
C PHE A 8 -19.99 20.74 5.73
N LYS A 9 -21.18 21.35 5.77
CA LYS A 9 -21.83 21.87 4.56
C LYS A 9 -21.01 22.97 3.87
N ILE A 10 -20.33 23.82 4.64
CA ILE A 10 -19.42 24.85 4.10
C ILE A 10 -18.21 24.22 3.41
N SER A 11 -17.71 23.09 3.91
CA SER A 11 -16.52 22.45 3.33
C SER A 11 -16.67 22.07 1.86
N PHE A 12 -17.90 21.80 1.38
CA PHE A 12 -18.17 21.58 -0.05
C PHE A 12 -17.79 22.79 -0.91
N ALA A 13 -18.10 24.00 -0.44
CA ALA A 13 -17.75 25.23 -1.14
C ALA A 13 -16.25 25.55 -1.04
N LEU A 14 -15.59 25.13 0.04
CA LEU A 14 -14.13 25.29 0.20
C LEU A 14 -13.35 24.42 -0.78
N LEU A 15 -13.92 23.30 -1.23
CA LEU A 15 -13.34 22.41 -2.23
C LEU A 15 -13.55 22.89 -3.68
N ASP A 16 -14.16 24.06 -3.90
CA ASP A 16 -14.31 24.59 -5.25
C ASP A 16 -12.93 24.82 -5.90
N PHE A 17 -12.81 24.52 -7.20
CA PHE A 17 -11.56 24.69 -7.93
C PHE A 17 -11.17 26.16 -8.09
N GLU A 18 -12.13 27.09 -7.95
CA GLU A 18 -11.88 28.53 -7.90
C GLU A 18 -11.19 28.98 -6.60
N GLN A 19 -11.22 28.15 -5.55
CA GLN A 19 -10.59 28.50 -4.28
C GLN A 19 -9.06 28.34 -4.33
N PRO A 20 -8.30 29.14 -3.57
CA PRO A 20 -6.88 28.92 -3.41
C PRO A 20 -6.58 27.52 -2.85
N THR A 21 -5.46 26.93 -3.25
CA THR A 21 -5.07 25.56 -2.84
C THR A 21 -5.03 25.37 -1.32
N ALA A 22 -4.60 26.39 -0.56
CA ALA A 22 -4.62 26.33 0.91
C ALA A 22 -6.04 26.23 1.48
N VAL A 23 -7.01 26.89 0.85
CA VAL A 23 -8.43 26.83 1.22
C VAL A 23 -9.03 25.48 0.86
N GLN A 24 -8.71 24.96 -0.33
CA GLN A 24 -9.13 23.61 -0.73
C GLN A 24 -8.58 22.55 0.21
N HIS A 25 -7.29 22.64 0.60
CA HIS A 25 -6.69 21.71 1.54
C HIS A 25 -7.37 21.78 2.90
N PHE A 26 -7.69 22.97 3.39
CA PHE A 26 -8.45 23.14 4.63
C PHE A 26 -9.86 22.53 4.52
N GLY A 27 -10.55 22.72 3.40
CA GLY A 27 -11.82 22.04 3.11
C GLY A 27 -11.70 20.51 3.13
N ALA A 28 -10.65 19.96 2.51
CA ALA A 28 -10.38 18.53 2.50
C ALA A 28 -10.09 17.98 3.90
N CYS A 29 -9.38 18.74 4.75
CA CYS A 29 -9.20 18.40 6.16
C CYS A 29 -10.52 18.31 6.91
N ILE A 30 -11.41 19.31 6.76
CA ILE A 30 -12.74 19.29 7.37
C ILE A 30 -13.54 18.07 6.89
N PHE A 31 -13.49 17.76 5.60
CA PHE A 31 -14.12 16.56 5.04
C PHE A 31 -13.65 15.30 5.74
N TYR A 32 -12.33 15.08 5.74
CA TYR A 32 -11.71 13.90 6.33
C TYR A 32 -12.07 13.77 7.82
N ASP A 33 -11.88 14.83 8.60
CA ASP A 33 -12.12 14.79 10.05
C ASP A 33 -13.61 14.58 10.37
N THR A 34 -14.51 15.18 9.59
CA THR A 34 -15.96 14.97 9.78
C THR A 34 -16.36 13.54 9.47
N ILE A 35 -15.88 12.97 8.36
CA ILE A 35 -16.16 11.57 8.01
C ILE A 35 -15.56 10.64 9.07
N ARG A 36 -14.31 10.87 9.50
CA ARG A 36 -13.64 10.00 10.47
C ARG A 36 -14.31 10.02 11.86
N GLU A 37 -14.67 11.21 12.35
CA GLU A 37 -15.06 11.39 13.76
C GLU A 37 -16.58 11.42 13.97
N ARG A 38 -17.35 11.70 12.91
CA ARG A 38 -18.79 11.98 13.02
C ARG A 38 -19.64 11.21 12.03
N TRP A 39 -19.10 10.17 11.39
CA TRP A 39 -19.83 9.37 10.40
C TRP A 39 -21.21 8.92 10.89
N GLU A 40 -21.29 8.35 12.09
CA GLU A 40 -22.54 7.82 12.67
C GLU A 40 -23.61 8.90 12.88
N THR A 41 -23.22 10.18 12.95
CA THR A 41 -24.16 11.30 13.11
C THR A 41 -24.76 11.77 11.79
N ILE A 42 -24.18 11.37 10.65
CA ILE A 42 -24.65 11.75 9.32
C ILE A 42 -25.77 10.79 8.90
N THR A 43 -27.02 11.19 9.09
CA THR A 43 -28.19 10.36 8.73
C THR A 43 -28.85 10.76 7.41
N ASP A 44 -28.53 11.94 6.87
CA ASP A 44 -29.11 12.43 5.62
C ASP A 44 -28.51 11.69 4.41
N LYS A 45 -29.33 10.85 3.77
CA LYS A 45 -28.94 10.08 2.59
C LYS A 45 -28.51 10.96 1.41
N ASN A 46 -29.12 12.13 1.25
CA ASN A 46 -28.75 13.06 0.17
C ASN A 46 -27.36 13.63 0.42
N LEU A 47 -27.05 13.95 1.68
CA LEU A 47 -25.73 14.42 2.07
C LEU A 47 -24.67 13.32 1.86
N ILE A 48 -24.96 12.08 2.25
CA ILE A 48 -24.07 10.92 2.05
C ILE A 48 -23.76 10.73 0.56
N ALA A 49 -24.78 10.76 -0.31
CA ALA A 49 -24.59 10.65 -1.76
C ALA A 49 -23.74 11.82 -2.29
N LYS A 50 -24.04 13.04 -1.86
CA LYS A 50 -23.30 14.24 -2.24
C LYS A 50 -21.83 14.18 -1.83
N VAL A 51 -21.50 13.61 -0.67
CA VAL A 51 -20.11 13.39 -0.22
C VAL A 51 -19.38 12.49 -1.21
N LYS A 52 -19.96 11.33 -1.54
CA LYS A 52 -19.38 10.38 -2.51
C LYS A 52 -19.13 11.06 -3.85
N GLU A 53 -20.16 11.71 -4.41
CA GLU A 53 -20.10 12.39 -5.70
C GLU A 53 -19.03 13.48 -5.70
N THR A 54 -19.01 14.33 -4.67
CA THR A 54 -18.02 15.42 -4.55
C THR A 54 -16.60 14.89 -4.52
N LEU A 55 -16.32 13.86 -3.70
CA LEU A 55 -14.98 13.29 -3.60
C LEU A 55 -14.54 12.63 -4.91
N MET A 56 -15.43 11.86 -5.54
CA MET A 56 -15.15 11.20 -6.82
C MET A 56 -14.91 12.22 -7.93
N GLU A 57 -15.76 13.23 -8.05
CA GLU A 57 -15.65 14.29 -9.06
C GLU A 57 -14.37 15.11 -8.86
N LYS A 58 -14.08 15.55 -7.62
CA LYS A 58 -12.91 16.38 -7.32
C LYS A 58 -11.60 15.66 -7.59
N LEU A 59 -11.52 14.37 -7.29
CA LEU A 59 -10.35 13.56 -7.59
C LEU A 59 -10.20 13.32 -9.10
N ALA A 60 -11.29 12.93 -9.79
CA ALA A 60 -11.25 12.61 -11.22
C ALA A 60 -10.94 13.84 -12.10
N LEU A 61 -11.59 14.97 -11.81
CA LEU A 61 -11.34 16.22 -12.53
C LEU A 61 -10.01 16.85 -12.10
N GLY A 62 -9.68 16.77 -10.82
CA GLY A 62 -8.53 17.44 -10.23
C GLY A 62 -7.18 16.76 -10.43
N ALA A 63 -7.15 15.48 -10.85
CA ALA A 63 -5.91 14.71 -11.05
C ALA A 63 -4.78 15.44 -11.80
N PRO A 64 -5.04 16.29 -12.83
CA PRO A 64 -3.97 16.98 -13.55
C PRO A 64 -3.42 18.25 -12.88
N PHE A 65 -4.15 18.86 -11.93
CA PHE A 65 -3.86 20.22 -11.47
C PHE A 65 -4.01 20.46 -9.96
N LEU A 66 -4.59 19.52 -9.21
CA LEU A 66 -4.55 19.56 -7.76
C LEU A 66 -3.12 19.34 -7.27
N ASN A 67 -2.74 20.09 -6.23
CA ASN A 67 -1.46 19.84 -5.59
C ASN A 67 -1.48 18.53 -4.79
N GLN A 68 -0.29 18.01 -4.49
CA GLN A 68 -0.16 16.74 -3.78
C GLN A 68 -0.88 16.73 -2.42
N SER A 69 -0.83 17.84 -1.67
CA SER A 69 -1.46 17.92 -0.34
C SER A 69 -2.99 17.78 -0.41
N VAL A 70 -3.65 18.47 -1.34
CA VAL A 70 -5.10 18.38 -1.54
C VAL A 70 -5.45 16.98 -2.05
N THR A 71 -4.74 16.48 -3.06
CA THR A 71 -4.98 15.13 -3.61
C THR A 71 -4.87 14.08 -2.51
N ASN A 72 -3.79 14.07 -1.73
CA ASN A 72 -3.61 13.11 -0.63
C ASN A 72 -4.76 13.17 0.38
N LYS A 73 -5.19 14.38 0.75
CA LYS A 73 -6.26 14.50 1.75
C LYS A 73 -7.63 14.07 1.20
N LEU A 74 -7.90 14.32 -0.08
CA LEU A 74 -9.11 13.86 -0.76
C LEU A 74 -9.11 12.34 -0.96
N THR A 75 -7.98 11.73 -1.33
CA THR A 75 -7.87 10.26 -1.45
C THR A 75 -8.07 9.59 -0.09
N SER A 76 -7.47 10.11 0.99
CA SER A 76 -7.72 9.64 2.36
C SER A 76 -9.19 9.82 2.78
N SER A 77 -9.83 10.93 2.36
CA SER A 77 -11.26 11.17 2.66
C SER A 77 -12.17 10.17 1.97
N LEU A 78 -11.91 9.86 0.70
CA LEU A 78 -12.68 8.87 -0.05
C LEU A 78 -12.47 7.46 0.49
N ALA A 79 -11.23 7.10 0.85
CA ALA A 79 -10.91 5.85 1.52
C ALA A 79 -11.67 5.71 2.85
N MET A 80 -11.61 6.73 3.71
CA MET A 80 -12.34 6.75 4.99
C MET A 80 -13.86 6.63 4.76
N PHE A 81 -14.40 7.38 3.80
CA PHE A 81 -15.82 7.29 3.41
C PHE A 81 -16.21 5.88 2.97
N ALA A 82 -15.40 5.24 2.13
CA ALA A 82 -15.65 3.89 1.64
C ALA A 82 -15.65 2.87 2.80
N LEU A 83 -14.69 2.95 3.73
CA LEU A 83 -14.62 2.08 4.91
C LEU A 83 -15.84 2.23 5.81
N CYS A 84 -16.25 3.47 6.09
CA CYS A 84 -17.41 3.79 6.91
C CYS A 84 -18.74 3.41 6.24
N SER A 85 -18.78 3.40 4.91
CA SER A 85 -19.97 3.08 4.12
C SER A 85 -20.16 1.58 3.87
N MET A 86 -19.13 0.76 4.07
CA MET A 86 -19.23 -0.68 3.88
C MET A 86 -19.91 -1.38 5.09
N PRO A 87 -20.74 -2.40 4.84
CA PRO A 87 -21.21 -2.89 3.54
C PRO A 87 -22.51 -2.23 3.06
N ASP A 88 -23.19 -1.44 3.89
CA ASP A 88 -24.61 -1.12 3.69
C ASP A 88 -24.87 0.04 2.72
N ILE A 89 -24.05 1.08 2.77
CA ILE A 89 -24.22 2.31 1.97
C ILE A 89 -23.47 2.19 0.65
N TRP A 90 -22.23 1.67 0.71
CA TRP A 90 -21.40 1.41 -0.45
C TRP A 90 -20.87 -0.02 -0.39
N PRO A 91 -21.58 -0.99 -0.98
CA PRO A 91 -21.23 -2.39 -0.85
C PRO A 91 -19.93 -2.78 -1.55
N GLU A 92 -19.66 -2.19 -2.72
CA GLU A 92 -18.62 -2.64 -3.66
C GLU A 92 -17.68 -1.49 -4.10
N PRO A 93 -17.05 -0.74 -3.16
CA PRO A 93 -16.27 0.45 -3.51
C PRO A 93 -15.09 0.15 -4.44
N ILE A 94 -14.38 -0.96 -4.22
CA ILE A 94 -13.22 -1.32 -5.05
C ILE A 94 -13.64 -1.57 -6.50
N HIS A 95 -14.75 -2.27 -6.71
CA HIS A 95 -15.26 -2.56 -8.05
C HIS A 95 -15.76 -1.30 -8.76
N ASP A 96 -16.53 -0.47 -8.06
CA ASP A 96 -17.08 0.77 -8.61
C ASP A 96 -15.96 1.74 -9.01
N LEU A 97 -14.93 1.88 -8.16
CA LEU A 97 -13.77 2.73 -8.43
C LEU A 97 -12.96 2.19 -9.61
N ALA A 98 -12.69 0.88 -9.66
CA ALA A 98 -11.94 0.27 -10.75
C ALA A 98 -12.66 0.42 -12.11
N THR A 99 -13.99 0.41 -12.08
CA THR A 99 -14.81 0.62 -13.28
C THR A 99 -14.84 2.10 -13.68
N THR A 100 -14.99 3.01 -12.72
CA THR A 100 -15.11 4.45 -12.98
C THR A 100 -13.78 5.07 -13.44
N TRP A 101 -12.66 4.60 -12.90
CA TRP A 101 -11.32 5.15 -13.15
C TRP A 101 -10.43 4.18 -13.92
N SER A 102 -11.02 3.39 -14.82
CA SER A 102 -10.26 2.46 -15.67
C SER A 102 -9.23 3.17 -16.57
N ASP A 103 -9.49 4.43 -16.90
CA ASP A 103 -8.61 5.32 -17.67
C ASP A 103 -7.65 6.15 -16.80
N GLN A 104 -7.78 6.07 -15.47
CA GLN A 104 -6.95 6.78 -14.49
C GLN A 104 -6.37 5.81 -13.44
N PRO A 105 -5.58 4.79 -13.87
CA PRO A 105 -5.13 3.71 -12.98
C PRO A 105 -4.22 4.19 -11.83
N GLU A 106 -3.48 5.28 -12.03
CA GLU A 106 -2.65 5.87 -10.98
C GLU A 106 -3.49 6.46 -9.84
N LEU A 107 -4.57 7.17 -10.16
CA LEU A 107 -5.52 7.69 -9.17
C LEU A 107 -6.22 6.55 -8.42
N LEU A 108 -6.66 5.54 -9.17
CA LEU A 108 -7.26 4.33 -8.61
C LEU A 108 -6.33 3.68 -7.57
N LEU A 109 -5.07 3.42 -7.94
CA LEU A 109 -4.09 2.81 -7.04
C LEU A 109 -3.85 3.64 -5.78
N ARG A 110 -3.78 4.98 -5.89
CA ARG A 110 -3.64 5.86 -4.72
C ARG A 110 -4.82 5.71 -3.75
N VAL A 111 -6.05 5.69 -4.25
CA VAL A 111 -7.23 5.50 -3.38
C VAL A 111 -7.28 4.10 -2.79
N LEU A 112 -6.90 3.07 -3.55
CA LEU A 112 -6.80 1.69 -3.03
C LEU A 112 -5.71 1.55 -1.96
N ALA A 113 -4.58 2.24 -2.09
CA ALA A 113 -3.53 2.27 -1.07
C ALA A 113 -4.04 2.95 0.21
N GLU A 114 -4.70 4.10 0.09
CA GLU A 114 -5.32 4.80 1.22
C GLU A 114 -6.43 3.98 1.87
N LEU A 115 -7.18 3.18 1.11
CA LEU A 115 -8.22 2.29 1.66
C LEU A 115 -7.62 1.28 2.66
N ALA A 116 -6.47 0.70 2.32
CA ALA A 116 -5.75 -0.20 3.22
C ALA A 116 -5.12 0.55 4.40
N ALA A 117 -4.50 1.70 4.15
CA ALA A 117 -3.84 2.51 5.18
C ALA A 117 -4.84 3.08 6.21
N GLU A 118 -6.02 3.50 5.78
CA GLU A 118 -7.03 4.08 6.67
C GLU A 118 -7.81 3.01 7.46
N PHE A 119 -7.75 1.74 7.07
CA PHE A 119 -8.39 0.65 7.83
C PHE A 119 -7.86 0.56 9.28
N VAL A 120 -6.60 0.90 9.53
CA VAL A 120 -6.09 0.93 10.92
C VAL A 120 -6.60 2.15 11.71
N ARG A 121 -6.96 3.24 11.01
CA ARG A 121 -7.36 4.54 11.58
C ARG A 121 -8.87 4.71 11.72
N VAL A 122 -9.66 3.97 10.96
CA VAL A 122 -11.13 4.07 10.98
C VAL A 122 -11.69 3.74 12.36
N GLN A 123 -12.59 4.60 12.84
CA GLN A 123 -13.25 4.48 14.13
C GLN A 123 -14.65 3.91 13.93
N ILE A 124 -14.75 2.59 13.94
CA ILE A 124 -16.02 1.85 13.84
C ILE A 124 -16.08 0.76 14.91
N PRO A 125 -17.29 0.35 15.36
CA PRO A 125 -17.46 -0.76 16.30
C PRO A 125 -16.75 -2.04 15.84
N LEU A 126 -16.21 -2.83 16.77
CA LEU A 126 -15.42 -4.04 16.46
C LEU A 126 -16.15 -5.05 15.57
N THR A 127 -17.47 -5.19 15.74
CA THR A 127 -18.32 -6.05 14.92
C THR A 127 -18.33 -5.56 13.47
N GLN A 128 -18.58 -4.26 13.25
CA GLN A 128 -18.53 -3.65 11.92
C GLN A 128 -17.11 -3.71 11.33
N ARG A 129 -16.07 -3.48 12.13
CA ARG A 129 -14.68 -3.59 11.70
C ARG A 129 -14.35 -4.96 11.13
N SER A 130 -14.85 -6.03 11.76
CA SER A 130 -14.66 -7.40 11.28
C SER A 130 -15.37 -7.66 9.95
N VAL A 131 -16.56 -7.06 9.77
CA VAL A 131 -17.30 -7.12 8.49
C VAL A 131 -16.55 -6.37 7.39
N VAL A 132 -16.13 -5.13 7.65
CA VAL A 132 -15.35 -4.32 6.69
C VAL A 132 -14.06 -5.04 6.30
N LYS A 133 -13.34 -5.61 7.27
CA LYS A 133 -12.14 -6.45 7.01
C LYS A 133 -12.45 -7.60 6.05
N SER A 134 -13.57 -8.30 6.30
CA SER A 134 -14.01 -9.41 5.45
C SER A 134 -14.38 -8.97 4.04
N CYS A 135 -14.99 -7.78 3.89
CA CYS A 135 -15.26 -7.18 2.58
C CYS A 135 -13.98 -6.85 1.82
N LEU A 136 -12.99 -6.23 2.50
CA LEU A 136 -11.68 -5.93 1.90
C LEU A 136 -10.98 -7.21 1.44
N HIS A 137 -10.94 -8.25 2.27
CA HIS A 137 -10.28 -9.51 1.92
C HIS A 137 -10.98 -10.22 0.75
N ARG A 138 -12.31 -10.19 0.68
CA ARG A 138 -13.07 -10.75 -0.44
C ARG A 138 -12.71 -10.09 -1.78
N LYS A 139 -12.26 -8.83 -1.75
CA LYS A 139 -11.88 -8.05 -2.93
C LYS A 139 -10.37 -7.91 -3.13
N ALA A 140 -9.57 -8.56 -2.29
CA ALA A 140 -8.12 -8.56 -2.43
C ALA A 140 -7.67 -9.08 -3.80
N GLU A 141 -8.35 -10.09 -4.35
CA GLU A 141 -8.01 -10.66 -5.67
C GLU A 141 -8.12 -9.62 -6.81
N ASP A 142 -9.13 -8.75 -6.77
CA ASP A 142 -9.29 -7.69 -7.76
C ASP A 142 -8.11 -6.68 -7.68
N VAL A 143 -7.68 -6.35 -6.47
CA VAL A 143 -6.55 -5.44 -6.23
C VAL A 143 -5.22 -6.08 -6.65
N ILE A 144 -5.00 -7.35 -6.28
CA ILE A 144 -3.83 -8.13 -6.70
C ILE A 144 -3.73 -8.16 -8.22
N ARG A 145 -4.85 -8.40 -8.91
CA ARG A 145 -4.89 -8.42 -10.38
C ARG A 145 -4.49 -7.08 -11.00
N ILE A 146 -5.00 -5.97 -10.46
CA ILE A 146 -4.66 -4.62 -10.93
C ILE A 146 -3.17 -4.34 -10.73
N ILE A 147 -2.64 -4.60 -9.53
CA ILE A 147 -1.22 -4.38 -9.21
C ILE A 147 -0.33 -5.25 -10.10
N ASN A 148 -0.63 -6.54 -10.21
CA ASN A 148 0.15 -7.47 -11.02
C ASN A 148 0.22 -7.04 -12.49
N LEU A 149 -0.92 -6.63 -13.08
CA LEU A 149 -0.98 -6.14 -14.45
C LEU A 149 -0.01 -4.96 -14.67
N ILE A 150 0.02 -4.01 -13.73
CA ILE A 150 0.85 -2.80 -13.81
C ILE A 150 2.33 -3.12 -13.57
N LEU A 151 2.65 -3.97 -12.59
CA LEU A 151 4.04 -4.33 -12.30
C LEU A 151 4.68 -5.17 -13.41
N CYS A 152 3.90 -6.02 -14.08
CA CYS A 152 4.34 -6.80 -15.23
C CYS A 152 4.41 -5.99 -16.53
N ASP A 153 3.70 -4.87 -16.63
CA ASP A 153 3.75 -4.00 -17.80
C ASP A 153 5.11 -3.28 -17.87
N LYS A 154 5.83 -3.46 -18.98
CA LYS A 154 7.14 -2.84 -19.21
C LYS A 154 7.02 -1.37 -19.62
N ASP A 155 5.87 -0.99 -20.17
CA ASP A 155 5.61 0.36 -20.66
C ASP A 155 4.94 1.24 -19.59
N ALA A 156 4.60 0.67 -18.43
CA ALA A 156 4.10 1.41 -17.29
C ALA A 156 5.08 2.50 -16.84
N THR A 157 4.56 3.71 -16.67
CA THR A 157 5.35 4.88 -16.25
C THR A 157 5.94 4.66 -14.84
N PRO A 158 7.06 5.31 -14.48
CA PRO A 158 7.62 5.22 -13.14
C PRO A 158 6.63 5.63 -12.05
N SER A 159 5.84 6.70 -12.29
CA SER A 159 4.81 7.18 -11.36
C SER A 159 3.73 6.12 -11.12
N LEU A 160 3.22 5.50 -12.19
CA LEU A 160 2.21 4.45 -12.10
C LEU A 160 2.75 3.20 -11.38
N ARG A 161 4.00 2.81 -11.67
CA ARG A 161 4.66 1.69 -10.99
C ARG A 161 4.83 1.96 -9.50
N ASN A 162 5.26 3.17 -9.13
CA ASN A 162 5.40 3.56 -7.72
C ASN A 162 4.05 3.52 -6.99
N ALA A 163 2.98 4.02 -7.61
CA ALA A 163 1.63 3.90 -7.04
C ALA A 163 1.19 2.44 -6.83
N ALA A 164 1.58 1.53 -7.73
CA ALA A 164 1.29 0.10 -7.59
C ALA A 164 2.07 -0.54 -6.43
N VAL A 165 3.34 -0.14 -6.27
CA VAL A 165 4.21 -0.59 -5.17
C VAL A 165 3.71 -0.07 -3.82
N GLU A 166 3.33 1.21 -3.73
CA GLU A 166 2.73 1.78 -2.53
C GLU A 166 1.42 1.08 -2.17
N CYS A 167 0.57 0.81 -3.16
CA CYS A 167 -0.66 0.04 -2.97
C CYS A 167 -0.38 -1.37 -2.45
N LEU A 168 0.57 -2.09 -3.06
CA LEU A 168 1.02 -3.39 -2.59
C LEU A 168 1.50 -3.34 -1.13
N GLU A 169 2.36 -2.37 -0.80
CA GLU A 169 2.91 -2.17 0.55
C GLU A 169 1.79 -1.96 1.59
N GLN A 170 0.80 -1.11 1.31
CA GLN A 170 -0.29 -0.84 2.27
C GLN A 170 -1.22 -2.05 2.44
N TRP A 171 -1.54 -2.74 1.35
CA TRP A 171 -2.40 -3.92 1.44
C TRP A 171 -1.72 -5.08 2.17
N LEU A 172 -0.41 -5.26 2.01
CA LEU A 172 0.36 -6.25 2.77
C LEU A 172 0.41 -5.96 4.28
N ARG A 173 0.08 -4.74 4.72
CA ARG A 173 -0.04 -4.38 6.14
C ARG A 173 -1.43 -4.65 6.72
N LEU A 174 -2.40 -5.04 5.92
CA LEU A 174 -3.74 -5.34 6.42
C LEU A 174 -3.70 -6.57 7.36
N PRO A 175 -4.46 -6.55 8.46
CA PRO A 175 -4.41 -7.65 9.42
C PRO A 175 -5.15 -8.88 8.90
N GLY A 176 -4.44 -10.02 8.85
CA GLY A 176 -4.99 -11.32 8.46
C GLY A 176 -5.12 -11.51 6.95
N ILE A 177 -4.27 -10.85 6.18
CA ILE A 177 -4.08 -11.18 4.76
C ILE A 177 -3.57 -12.61 4.60
N ASP A 178 -3.90 -13.22 3.48
CA ASP A 178 -3.28 -14.47 3.07
C ASP A 178 -2.08 -14.16 2.16
N LEU A 179 -0.86 -14.17 2.71
CA LEU A 179 0.35 -13.87 1.94
C LEU A 179 0.50 -14.73 0.67
N ALA A 180 0.03 -15.98 0.69
CA ALA A 180 0.14 -16.86 -0.48
C ALA A 180 -0.71 -16.33 -1.65
N GLN A 181 -1.89 -15.75 -1.35
CA GLN A 181 -2.75 -15.11 -2.34
C GLN A 181 -2.06 -13.91 -3.01
N TRP A 182 -1.18 -13.20 -2.30
CA TRP A 182 -0.48 -12.00 -2.79
C TRP A 182 0.78 -12.29 -3.61
N GLN A 183 1.20 -13.56 -3.70
CA GLN A 183 2.38 -13.98 -4.47
C GLN A 183 2.40 -13.46 -5.93
N PRO A 184 1.27 -13.44 -6.70
CA PRO A 184 1.28 -12.93 -8.07
C PRO A 184 1.65 -11.45 -8.19
N ALA A 185 1.39 -10.62 -7.18
CA ALA A 185 1.80 -9.21 -7.15
C ALA A 185 3.19 -9.02 -6.52
N LEU A 186 3.55 -9.86 -5.55
CA LEU A 186 4.86 -9.84 -4.88
C LEU A 186 6.01 -10.22 -5.83
N LEU A 187 5.90 -11.34 -6.56
CA LEU A 187 7.03 -11.85 -7.36
C LEU A 187 7.50 -10.89 -8.46
N PRO A 188 6.62 -10.25 -9.26
CA PRO A 188 7.05 -9.25 -10.25
C PRO A 188 7.82 -8.09 -9.61
N PHE A 189 7.41 -7.66 -8.42
CA PHE A 189 8.09 -6.61 -7.68
C PHE A 189 9.46 -7.07 -7.17
N LEU A 190 9.51 -8.21 -6.47
CA LEU A 190 10.77 -8.77 -5.93
C LEU A 190 11.78 -9.07 -7.05
N GLY A 191 11.31 -9.41 -8.25
CA GLY A 191 12.13 -9.71 -9.41
C GLY A 191 12.74 -8.48 -10.09
N ASN A 192 12.35 -7.26 -9.69
CA ASN A 192 12.85 -6.01 -10.26
C ASN A 192 13.45 -5.11 -9.17
N PRO A 193 14.73 -5.31 -8.80
CA PRO A 193 15.38 -4.58 -7.70
C PRO A 193 15.79 -3.14 -8.08
N SER A 194 15.05 -2.47 -8.98
CA SER A 194 15.34 -1.09 -9.38
C SER A 194 15.10 -0.09 -8.25
N ASP A 195 14.04 -0.30 -7.46
CA ASP A 195 13.72 0.51 -6.27
C ASP A 195 14.12 -0.25 -5.00
N ARG A 196 15.37 -0.05 -4.58
CA ARG A 196 15.99 -0.73 -3.45
C ARG A 196 15.32 -0.38 -2.12
N ALA A 197 14.94 0.88 -1.95
CA ALA A 197 14.26 1.35 -0.76
C ALA A 197 12.87 0.72 -0.62
N ALA A 198 12.08 0.67 -1.70
CA ALA A 198 10.80 -0.01 -1.69
C ALA A 198 10.95 -1.52 -1.47
N LEU A 199 11.98 -2.13 -2.07
CA LEU A 199 12.24 -3.56 -1.91
C LEU A 199 12.52 -3.92 -0.44
N ALA A 200 13.36 -3.13 0.22
CA ALA A 200 13.62 -3.27 1.65
C ALA A 200 12.35 -3.11 2.49
N ARG A 201 11.52 -2.09 2.21
CA ARG A 201 10.26 -1.86 2.94
C ARG A 201 9.28 -3.02 2.79
N ILE A 202 9.07 -3.52 1.58
CA ILE A 202 8.16 -4.64 1.33
C ILE A 202 8.69 -5.93 1.97
N LEU A 203 9.99 -6.21 1.88
CA LEU A 203 10.60 -7.34 2.58
C LEU A 203 10.34 -7.26 4.08
N ASN A 204 10.55 -6.10 4.71
CA ASN A 204 10.29 -5.93 6.14
C ASN A 204 8.79 -6.12 6.48
N VAL A 205 7.88 -5.65 5.64
CA VAL A 205 6.42 -5.88 5.84
C VAL A 205 6.10 -7.38 5.76
N VAL A 206 6.65 -8.09 4.78
CA VAL A 206 6.43 -9.53 4.63
C VAL A 206 7.07 -10.31 5.79
N SER A 207 8.30 -9.99 6.18
CA SER A 207 9.00 -10.59 7.34
C SER A 207 8.25 -10.40 8.65
N ALA A 208 7.59 -9.25 8.83
CA ALA A 208 6.79 -8.97 10.02
C ALA A 208 5.44 -9.72 10.04
N HIS A 209 5.08 -10.45 8.97
CA HIS A 209 3.82 -11.17 8.92
C HIS A 209 3.85 -12.39 9.87
N PRO A 210 2.91 -12.49 10.82
CA PRO A 210 2.97 -13.48 11.89
C PRO A 210 2.90 -14.92 11.40
N ASP A 211 2.21 -15.16 10.27
CA ASP A 211 2.03 -16.51 9.74
C ASP A 211 3.16 -16.95 8.80
N LEU A 212 4.04 -16.05 8.34
CA LEU A 212 5.09 -16.38 7.37
C LEU A 212 5.98 -17.56 7.82
N PRO A 213 6.46 -17.63 9.08
CA PRO A 213 7.20 -18.78 9.62
C PRO A 213 6.52 -20.14 9.46
N PHE A 214 5.19 -20.17 9.38
CA PHE A 214 4.38 -21.39 9.40
C PHE A 214 3.88 -21.80 8.00
N ILE A 215 4.05 -20.95 6.98
CA ILE A 215 3.69 -21.24 5.59
C ILE A 215 4.93 -21.76 4.87
N GLU A 216 5.35 -22.98 5.19
CA GLU A 216 6.65 -23.56 4.76
C GLU A 216 6.90 -23.44 3.24
N ASN A 217 5.91 -23.80 2.41
CA ASN A 217 6.05 -23.76 0.95
C ASN A 217 6.30 -22.34 0.44
N LEU A 218 5.52 -21.37 0.94
CA LEU A 218 5.67 -19.97 0.53
C LEU A 218 7.03 -19.42 0.99
N ALA A 219 7.44 -19.74 2.22
CA ALA A 219 8.74 -19.34 2.74
C ALA A 219 9.89 -19.89 1.87
N VAL A 220 9.85 -21.18 1.50
CA VAL A 220 10.86 -21.80 0.64
C VAL A 220 10.85 -21.22 -0.77
N ASP A 221 9.67 -21.02 -1.36
CA ASP A 221 9.52 -20.47 -2.71
C ASP A 221 10.05 -19.03 -2.78
N LEU A 222 9.70 -18.19 -1.81
CA LEU A 222 10.20 -16.81 -1.73
C LEU A 222 11.70 -16.76 -1.50
N ASN A 223 12.26 -17.59 -0.59
CA ASN A 223 13.72 -17.66 -0.41
C ASN A 223 14.44 -18.08 -1.69
N THR A 224 13.92 -19.09 -2.37
CA THR A 224 14.51 -19.59 -3.62
C THR A 224 14.47 -18.52 -4.71
N PHE A 225 13.35 -17.81 -4.82
CA PHE A 225 13.19 -16.71 -5.77
C PHE A 225 14.15 -15.56 -5.45
N LEU A 226 14.20 -15.10 -4.19
CA LEU A 226 15.09 -14.03 -3.76
C LEU A 226 16.55 -14.40 -3.99
N ALA A 227 16.97 -15.62 -3.64
CA ALA A 227 18.35 -16.07 -3.84
C ALA A 227 18.75 -16.13 -5.32
N SER A 228 17.87 -16.63 -6.19
CA SER A 228 18.17 -16.85 -7.61
C SER A 228 18.05 -15.59 -8.47
N ILE A 229 17.06 -14.73 -8.21
CA ILE A 229 16.75 -13.56 -9.03
C ILE A 229 17.23 -12.28 -8.36
N THR A 230 16.73 -11.98 -7.16
CA THR A 230 16.94 -10.68 -6.52
C THR A 230 18.37 -10.50 -6.05
N CYS A 231 18.90 -11.45 -5.27
CA CYS A 231 20.26 -11.42 -4.74
C CYS A 231 21.31 -11.51 -5.85
N SER A 232 21.05 -12.24 -6.94
CA SER A 232 22.01 -12.34 -8.05
C SER A 232 22.21 -10.99 -8.75
N VAL A 233 21.13 -10.24 -8.98
CA VAL A 233 21.19 -8.88 -9.53
C VAL A 233 21.88 -7.92 -8.57
N ILE A 234 21.52 -7.92 -7.29
CA ILE A 234 22.11 -7.05 -6.26
C ILE A 234 23.62 -7.30 -6.14
N MET A 235 24.05 -8.57 -6.11
CA MET A 235 25.45 -8.94 -6.03
C MET A 235 26.26 -8.45 -7.22
N GLU A 236 25.70 -8.49 -8.43
CA GLU A 236 26.38 -7.97 -9.61
C GLU A 236 26.51 -6.44 -9.56
N GLN A 237 25.47 -5.73 -9.14
CA GLN A 237 25.51 -4.28 -8.97
C GLN A 237 26.53 -3.85 -7.89
N LEU A 238 26.57 -4.54 -6.75
CA LEU A 238 27.55 -4.30 -5.70
C LEU A 238 28.99 -4.55 -6.17
N ARG A 239 29.23 -5.58 -6.98
CA ARG A 239 30.54 -5.82 -7.59
C ARG A 239 30.96 -4.69 -8.53
N MET A 240 30.02 -4.17 -9.32
CA MET A 240 30.28 -3.03 -10.19
C MET A 240 30.64 -1.77 -9.39
N LEU A 241 29.88 -1.48 -8.33
CA LEU A 241 30.18 -0.37 -7.40
C LEU A 241 31.50 -0.52 -6.67
N SER A 242 31.86 -1.75 -6.28
CA SER A 242 33.16 -2.03 -5.66
C SER A 242 34.33 -1.76 -6.61
N LYS A 243 34.18 -2.05 -7.91
CA LYS A 243 35.21 -1.74 -8.92
C LYS A 243 35.35 -0.24 -9.15
N GLN A 244 34.24 0.48 -9.13
CA GLN A 244 34.23 1.94 -9.33
C GLN A 244 34.83 2.72 -8.16
N HIS A 245 34.98 2.09 -6.98
CA HIS A 245 35.49 2.75 -5.77
C HIS A 245 36.82 3.48 -5.96
N SER A 246 37.74 2.93 -6.77
CA SER A 246 39.04 3.54 -7.04
C SER A 246 39.00 4.76 -7.97
N GLU A 247 37.86 5.03 -8.61
CA GLU A 247 37.68 6.07 -9.63
C GLU A 247 36.79 7.23 -9.13
N ILE A 248 36.37 7.20 -7.86
CA ILE A 248 35.43 8.17 -7.29
C ILE A 248 36.13 9.50 -6.98
N SER A 249 35.62 10.57 -7.57
CA SER A 249 36.02 11.94 -7.25
C SER A 249 35.42 12.41 -5.92
N GLU A 250 36.02 13.41 -5.25
CA GLU A 250 35.43 13.97 -4.02
C GLU A 250 34.00 14.49 -4.22
N GLU A 251 33.70 15.04 -5.40
CA GLU A 251 32.37 15.56 -5.77
C GLU A 251 31.30 14.46 -5.90
N SER A 252 31.68 13.22 -6.25
CA SER A 252 30.76 12.09 -6.41
C SER A 252 30.68 11.19 -5.16
N ARG A 253 31.57 11.38 -4.18
CA ARG A 253 31.66 10.56 -2.98
C ARG A 253 30.36 10.54 -2.15
N ALA A 254 29.67 11.67 -2.05
CA ALA A 254 28.42 11.76 -1.29
C ALA A 254 27.31 10.89 -1.91
N GLY A 255 27.16 10.94 -3.24
CA GLY A 255 26.19 10.11 -3.96
C GLY A 255 26.50 8.61 -3.84
N TYR A 256 27.78 8.26 -3.94
CA TYR A 256 28.22 6.87 -3.74
C TYR A 256 27.93 6.33 -2.33
N ILE A 257 28.15 7.15 -1.29
CA ILE A 257 27.84 6.76 0.09
C ILE A 257 26.33 6.54 0.26
N ALA A 258 25.50 7.47 -0.23
CA ALA A 258 24.05 7.32 -0.19
C ALA A 258 23.58 6.04 -0.92
N GLU A 259 24.21 5.74 -2.06
CA GLU A 259 23.92 4.51 -2.81
C GLU A 259 24.27 3.23 -2.03
N LEU A 260 25.40 3.22 -1.32
CA LEU A 260 25.80 2.11 -0.45
C LEU A 260 24.88 1.96 0.78
N GLU A 261 24.41 3.07 1.35
CA GLU A 261 23.46 3.06 2.46
C GLU A 261 22.13 2.39 2.06
N GLU A 262 21.63 2.68 0.84
CA GLU A 262 20.44 2.00 0.31
C GLU A 262 20.65 0.49 0.14
N TYR A 263 21.81 0.06 -0.35
CA TYR A 263 22.14 -1.37 -0.40
C TYR A 263 22.26 -1.98 1.00
N GLY A 264 22.82 -1.24 1.96
CA GLY A 264 22.91 -1.68 3.35
C GLY A 264 21.54 -2.00 3.94
N LEU A 265 20.56 -1.12 3.74
CA LEU A 265 19.17 -1.33 4.18
C LEU A 265 18.54 -2.55 3.49
N LEU A 266 18.76 -2.72 2.19
CA LEU A 266 18.22 -3.85 1.44
C LEU A 266 18.85 -5.19 1.87
N VAL A 267 20.16 -5.24 2.07
CA VAL A 267 20.86 -6.44 2.55
C VAL A 267 20.40 -6.80 3.95
N ALA A 268 20.18 -5.82 4.83
CA ALA A 268 19.63 -6.06 6.17
C ALA A 268 18.22 -6.66 6.09
N ALA A 269 17.33 -6.11 5.26
CA ALA A 269 15.98 -6.62 5.06
C ALA A 269 15.96 -8.06 4.49
N LEU A 270 16.87 -8.36 3.54
CA LEU A 270 17.04 -9.71 3.01
C LEU A 270 17.53 -10.69 4.09
N ALA A 271 18.50 -10.29 4.91
CA ALA A 271 19.01 -11.12 5.99
C ALA A 271 17.91 -11.42 7.04
N GLU A 272 17.14 -10.40 7.44
CA GLU A 272 16.01 -10.55 8.35
C GLU A 272 14.95 -11.49 7.76
N PHE A 273 14.59 -11.33 6.48
CA PHE A 273 13.65 -12.21 5.80
C PHE A 273 14.11 -13.67 5.84
N VAL A 274 15.38 -13.93 5.51
CA VAL A 274 15.98 -15.27 5.54
C VAL A 274 15.98 -15.83 6.96
N GLU A 275 16.33 -15.02 7.97
CA GLU A 275 16.33 -15.45 9.37
C GLU A 275 14.93 -15.87 9.85
N VAL A 276 13.92 -15.04 9.57
CA VAL A 276 12.51 -15.29 9.97
C VAL A 276 11.95 -16.54 9.31
N THR A 277 12.35 -16.82 8.06
CA THR A 277 11.79 -17.93 7.27
C THR A 277 12.56 -19.24 7.44
N ILE A 278 13.89 -19.22 7.53
CA ILE A 278 14.72 -20.43 7.61
C ILE A 278 14.82 -20.96 9.05
N SER A 279 14.89 -20.10 10.07
CA SER A 279 15.05 -20.56 11.46
C SER A 279 13.93 -21.51 11.91
N PRO A 280 12.64 -21.24 11.63
CA PRO A 280 11.54 -22.16 11.92
C PRO A 280 11.66 -23.49 11.17
N LEU A 281 12.03 -23.45 9.88
CA LEU A 281 12.21 -24.66 9.06
C LEU A 281 13.32 -25.56 9.62
N LEU A 282 14.43 -24.97 10.07
CA LEU A 282 15.53 -25.70 10.71
C LEU A 282 15.09 -26.33 12.04
N MET A 283 14.36 -25.59 12.89
CA MET A 283 13.81 -26.14 14.14
C MET A 283 12.87 -27.32 13.86
N GLY A 284 11.95 -27.18 12.90
CA GLY A 284 11.05 -28.26 12.48
C GLY A 284 11.78 -29.51 11.99
N CYS A 285 12.91 -29.35 11.29
CA CYS A 285 13.75 -30.47 10.87
C CYS A 285 14.41 -31.19 12.06
N VAL A 286 14.88 -30.44 13.06
CA VAL A 286 15.49 -31.00 14.28
C VAL A 286 14.45 -31.77 15.11
N GLU A 287 13.24 -31.23 15.27
CA GLU A 287 12.17 -31.88 16.02
C GLU A 287 11.65 -33.16 15.34
N LYS A 288 11.46 -33.13 14.02
CA LYS A 288 11.09 -34.32 13.23
C LYS A 288 12.14 -35.42 13.37
N ARG A 289 13.44 -35.07 13.29
CA ARG A 289 14.53 -36.02 13.47
C ARG A 289 14.60 -36.59 14.88
N SER A 290 14.29 -35.79 15.89
CA SER A 290 14.26 -36.21 17.30
C SER A 290 13.13 -37.20 17.58
N THR A 291 11.97 -37.02 16.95
CA THR A 291 10.83 -37.93 17.06
C THR A 291 11.01 -39.23 16.26
N GLU A 292 11.74 -39.20 15.15
CA GLU A 292 12.13 -40.40 14.40
C GLU A 292 13.19 -41.26 15.12
N VAL A 293 14.11 -40.65 15.89
CA VAL A 293 15.12 -41.38 16.68
C VAL A 293 14.53 -42.04 17.95
N LEU A 294 13.36 -41.56 18.41
CA LEU A 294 12.65 -42.10 19.57
C LEU A 294 11.60 -43.17 19.22
N ARG A 295 11.43 -43.51 17.95
CA ARG A 295 10.57 -44.61 17.46
C ARG A 295 11.41 -45.81 17.02
#